data_AF-A0A1G5I0T4-F1
#
_entry.id   AF-A0A1G5I0T4-F1
#
_cell.length_a   1.000
_cell.length_b   1.000
_cell.length_c   1.000
_cell.angle_alpha   90.00
_cell.angle_beta   90.00
_cell.angle_gamma   90.00
#
_symmetry.space_group_name_H-M   'P 1'
#
loop_
_entity.id
_entity.type
_entity.pdbx_description
1 polymer ?
#
loop_
_entity_poly.entity_id
_entity_poly.type
_entity_poly.pdbx_seq_one_letter_code
_entity_poly.pdbx_strand_id
1 'polypeptide(L)'
;MANKMLVTQALDERDLLVKKINDKIEKAKFVDTIKPNEEKVMESRVSRDEFAKDAESAYQQIMDLIDRYQKIDAAIVASNAKNTIETSYGVFTIAGAISLRKRLRGEDIKTDFEFLLQNTMSNERKVCLEAAEVKNKQLQDTAEDMRLSILGKDTKVKDEKPLEVVDAYVRENTTELVDPLDVKKKIESLKEKRDTLLTELDTQIKVSNATTFIEV
;
A
#
# COMPACT_ATOMS: atom_id res chain seq x y z
N MET A 1 5.78 -3.90 40.18
CA MET A 1 6.21 -5.11 39.46
C MET A 1 5.91 -4.85 37.99
N ALA A 2 6.93 -4.88 37.12
CA ALA A 2 6.71 -4.69 35.69
C ALA A 2 5.86 -5.84 35.15
N ASN A 3 4.77 -5.53 34.46
CA ASN A 3 3.83 -6.53 33.98
C ASN A 3 4.34 -7.03 32.63
N LYS A 4 4.82 -8.28 32.58
CA LYS A 4 5.40 -8.88 31.37
C LYS A 4 4.29 -9.51 30.53
N MET A 5 4.23 -9.18 29.24
CA MET A 5 3.25 -9.72 28.30
C MET A 5 3.84 -9.94 26.91
N LEU A 6 3.21 -10.79 26.09
CA LEU A 6 3.61 -10.96 24.68
C LEU A 6 3.30 -9.70 23.87
N VAL A 7 4.09 -9.42 22.83
CA VAL A 7 3.82 -8.29 21.90
C VAL A 7 2.45 -8.45 21.25
N THR A 8 2.02 -9.66 20.91
CA THR A 8 0.65 -9.91 20.40
C THR A 8 -0.42 -9.48 21.42
N GLN A 9 -0.27 -9.88 22.68
CA GLN A 9 -1.21 -9.48 23.74
C GLN A 9 -1.21 -7.97 23.96
N ALA A 10 -0.03 -7.35 23.90
CA ALA A 10 0.12 -5.92 24.02
C ALA A 10 -0.57 -5.15 22.88
N LEU A 11 -0.48 -5.65 21.65
CA LEU A 11 -1.17 -5.09 20.49
C LEU A 11 -2.70 -5.20 20.65
N ASP A 12 -3.20 -6.35 21.09
CA ASP A 12 -4.63 -6.56 21.36
C ASP A 12 -5.14 -5.65 22.49
N GLU A 13 -4.37 -5.53 23.59
CA GLU A 13 -4.70 -4.63 24.71
C GLU A 13 -4.69 -3.17 24.27
N ARG A 14 -3.69 -2.74 23.49
CA ARG A 14 -3.61 -1.39 22.93
C ARG A 14 -4.84 -1.07 22.09
N ASP A 15 -5.21 -1.95 21.16
CA ASP A 15 -6.35 -1.74 20.26
C ASP A 15 -7.69 -1.73 21.03
N LEU A 16 -7.80 -2.54 22.10
CA LEU A 16 -8.94 -2.49 23.02
C LEU A 16 -8.98 -1.19 23.82
N LEU A 17 -7.84 -0.69 24.29
CA LEU A 17 -7.74 0.58 25.01
C LEU A 17 -8.16 1.74 24.12
N VAL A 18 -7.75 1.78 22.84
CA VAL A 18 -8.21 2.80 21.88
C VAL A 18 -9.73 2.84 21.83
N LYS A 19 -10.39 1.68 21.66
CA LYS A 19 -11.85 1.60 21.61
C LYS A 19 -12.49 2.05 22.93
N LYS A 20 -11.97 1.60 24.07
CA LYS A 20 -12.50 1.95 25.40
C LYS A 20 -12.34 3.42 25.76
N ILE A 21 -11.18 4.01 25.44
CA ILE A 21 -10.91 5.43 25.68
C ILE A 21 -11.87 6.27 24.85
N ASN A 22 -11.99 5.98 23.55
CA ASN A 22 -12.92 6.70 22.68
C ASN A 22 -14.37 6.60 23.16
N ASP A 23 -14.83 5.39 23.52
CA ASP A 23 -16.19 5.17 24.04
C ASP A 23 -16.45 5.93 25.35
N LYS A 24 -15.48 5.98 26.27
CA LYS A 24 -15.60 6.75 27.52
C LYS A 24 -15.59 8.25 27.29
N ILE A 25 -14.74 8.75 26.39
CA ILE A 25 -14.69 10.18 26.03
C ILE A 25 -16.02 10.61 25.42
N GLU A 26 -16.58 9.81 24.51
CA GLU A 26 -17.85 10.12 23.84
C GLU A 26 -19.04 10.19 24.82
N LYS A 27 -19.04 9.33 25.85
CA LYS A 27 -20.12 9.27 26.85
C LYS A 27 -19.95 10.23 28.03
N ALA A 28 -18.74 10.76 28.25
CA ALA A 28 -18.46 11.58 29.41
C ALA A 28 -19.01 13.00 29.26
N LYS A 29 -19.57 13.53 30.36
CA LYS A 29 -19.92 14.94 30.49
C LYS A 29 -19.00 15.58 31.52
N PHE A 30 -18.27 16.61 31.12
CA PHE A 30 -17.31 17.30 31.99
C PHE A 30 -17.80 18.66 32.46
N VAL A 31 -18.77 19.24 31.75
CA VAL A 31 -19.34 20.55 32.03
C VAL A 31 -20.85 20.51 31.81
N ASP A 32 -21.60 21.24 32.64
CA ASP A 32 -23.03 21.41 32.55
C ASP A 32 -23.39 22.80 33.10
N THR A 33 -24.57 23.31 32.79
CA THR A 33 -25.04 24.64 33.21
C THR A 33 -26.02 24.54 34.36
N ILE A 34 -25.96 25.47 35.31
CA ILE A 34 -26.87 25.56 36.46
C ILE A 34 -27.34 27.00 36.64
N LYS A 35 -28.65 27.20 36.87
CA LYS A 35 -29.19 28.52 37.24
C LYS A 35 -28.96 28.76 38.73
N PRO A 36 -28.72 30.02 39.17
CA PRO A 36 -28.51 30.32 40.58
C PRO A 36 -29.65 29.89 41.53
N ASN A 37 -30.88 29.80 41.01
CA ASN A 37 -32.07 29.43 41.78
C ASN A 37 -32.41 27.93 41.71
N GLU A 38 -31.62 27.11 40.99
CA GLU A 38 -31.85 25.66 40.84
C GLU A 38 -30.75 24.85 41.55
N GLU A 39 -31.10 23.72 42.14
CA GLU A 39 -30.14 22.82 42.81
C GLU A 39 -29.51 21.79 41.86
N LYS A 40 -30.08 21.63 40.65
CA LYS A 40 -29.71 20.59 39.69
C LYS A 40 -29.15 21.20 38.40
N VAL A 41 -28.18 20.53 37.81
CA VAL A 41 -27.65 20.89 36.49
C VAL A 41 -28.67 20.59 35.38
N MET A 42 -28.70 21.42 34.34
CA MET A 42 -29.77 21.43 33.34
C MET A 42 -29.87 20.11 32.56
N GLU A 43 -28.76 19.65 31.99
CA GLU A 43 -28.76 18.51 31.08
C GLU A 43 -28.72 17.18 31.84
N SER A 44 -27.89 17.09 32.87
CA SER A 44 -27.66 15.85 33.61
C SER A 44 -28.67 15.62 34.72
N ARG A 45 -29.43 16.66 35.13
CA ARG A 45 -30.50 16.61 36.15
C ARG A 45 -30.08 16.03 37.52
N VAL A 46 -28.80 16.09 37.84
CA VAL A 46 -28.20 15.70 39.12
C VAL A 46 -27.80 16.94 39.92
N SER A 47 -27.50 16.78 41.21
CA SER A 47 -27.00 17.90 42.02
C SER A 47 -25.63 18.39 41.54
N ARG A 48 -25.26 19.63 41.90
CA ARG A 48 -23.93 20.18 41.57
C ARG A 48 -22.78 19.31 42.07
N ASP A 49 -22.90 18.79 43.30
CA ASP A 49 -21.84 17.99 43.92
C ASP A 49 -21.73 16.59 43.32
N GLU A 50 -22.85 15.97 42.97
CA GLU A 50 -22.86 14.69 42.25
C GLU A 50 -22.27 14.85 40.84
N PHE A 51 -22.66 15.90 40.11
CA PHE A 51 -22.10 16.19 38.79
C PHE A 51 -20.57 16.38 38.84
N ALA A 52 -20.08 17.16 39.81
CA ALA A 52 -18.65 17.40 39.97
C ALA A 52 -17.89 16.09 40.25
N LYS A 53 -18.40 15.25 41.16
CA LYS A 53 -17.80 13.94 41.46
C LYS A 53 -17.80 13.00 40.25
N ASP A 54 -18.89 12.97 39.49
CA ASP A 54 -19.00 12.14 38.30
C ASP A 54 -18.04 12.60 37.20
N ALA A 55 -17.94 13.91 36.99
CA ALA A 55 -17.02 14.51 36.02
C ALA A 55 -15.54 14.26 36.39
N GLU A 56 -15.18 14.46 37.66
CA GLU A 56 -13.82 14.18 38.16
C GLU A 56 -13.47 12.70 38.06
N SER A 57 -14.40 11.81 38.44
CA SER A 57 -14.23 10.36 38.34
C SER A 57 -14.08 9.91 36.89
N ALA A 58 -14.91 10.42 35.97
CA ALA A 58 -14.81 10.11 34.55
C ALA A 58 -13.48 10.58 33.96
N TYR A 59 -13.04 11.79 34.28
CA TYR A 59 -11.76 12.33 33.85
C TYR A 59 -10.59 11.49 34.34
N GLN A 60 -10.56 11.15 35.63
CA GLN A 60 -9.50 10.32 36.21
C GLN A 60 -9.44 8.95 35.53
N GLN A 61 -10.59 8.28 35.34
CA GLN A 61 -10.64 6.99 34.67
C GLN A 61 -10.13 7.06 33.21
N ILE A 62 -10.43 8.15 32.49
CA ILE A 62 -9.92 8.35 31.13
C ILE A 62 -8.41 8.56 31.15
N MET A 63 -7.89 9.37 32.09
CA MET A 63 -6.46 9.60 32.23
C MET A 63 -5.68 8.33 32.60
N ASP A 64 -6.21 7.50 33.49
CA ASP A 64 -5.60 6.21 33.85
C ASP A 64 -5.52 5.27 32.63
N LEU A 65 -6.55 5.26 31.77
CA LEU A 65 -6.53 4.49 30.53
C LEU A 65 -5.54 5.03 29.51
N ILE A 66 -5.40 6.36 29.40
CA ILE A 66 -4.42 7.00 28.51
C ILE A 66 -3.00 6.68 28.97
N ASP A 67 -2.69 6.77 30.27
CA ASP A 67 -1.38 6.41 30.82
C ASP A 67 -1.04 4.94 30.54
N ARG A 68 -2.02 4.04 30.74
CA ARG A 68 -1.87 2.63 30.40
C ARG A 68 -1.58 2.42 28.91
N TYR A 69 -2.32 3.09 28.03
CA TYR A 69 -2.11 3.03 26.59
C TYR A 69 -0.69 3.51 26.21
N GLN A 70 -0.26 4.65 26.74
CA GLN A 70 1.05 5.23 26.44
C GLN A 70 2.21 4.31 26.87
N LYS A 71 2.11 3.69 28.05
CA LYS A 71 3.12 2.73 28.53
C LYS A 71 3.23 1.52 27.62
N ILE A 72 2.09 0.94 27.20
CA ILE A 72 2.07 -0.20 26.28
C ILE A 72 2.64 0.19 24.92
N ASP A 73 2.20 1.30 24.35
CA ASP A 73 2.64 1.74 23.03
C ASP A 73 4.14 2.03 23.01
N ALA A 74 4.66 2.72 24.03
CA ALA A 74 6.08 2.97 24.19
C ALA A 74 6.90 1.67 24.30
N ALA A 75 6.42 0.69 25.08
CA ALA A 75 7.08 -0.60 25.22
C ALA A 75 7.09 -1.41 23.91
N ILE A 76 5.99 -1.37 23.13
CA ILE A 76 5.93 -1.99 21.79
C ILE A 76 6.91 -1.31 20.84
N VAL A 77 6.94 0.02 20.79
CA VAL A 77 7.85 0.78 19.91
C VAL A 77 9.31 0.49 20.27
N ALA A 78 9.65 0.48 21.55
CA ALA A 78 11.00 0.15 22.01
C ALA A 78 11.40 -1.29 21.63
N SER A 79 10.49 -2.26 21.80
CA SER A 79 10.71 -3.64 21.39
C SER A 79 10.92 -3.76 19.88
N ASN A 80 10.12 -3.06 19.08
CA ASN A 80 10.21 -3.07 17.62
C ASN A 80 11.50 -2.41 17.11
N ALA A 81 12.00 -1.40 17.82
CA ALA A 81 13.27 -0.74 17.49
C ALA A 81 14.48 -1.63 17.84
N LYS A 82 14.38 -2.44 18.89
CA LYS A 82 15.48 -3.28 19.39
C LYS A 82 15.61 -4.60 18.64
N ASN A 83 14.50 -5.24 18.31
CA ASN A 83 14.51 -6.57 17.72
C ASN A 83 14.60 -6.51 16.19
N THR A 84 15.18 -7.55 15.60
CA THR A 84 15.43 -7.67 14.16
C THR A 84 14.80 -8.92 13.58
N ILE A 85 14.48 -8.87 12.29
CA ILE A 85 14.03 -10.01 11.49
C ILE A 85 14.97 -10.19 10.30
N GLU A 86 15.11 -11.44 9.85
CA GLU A 86 15.90 -11.80 8.67
C GLU A 86 14.95 -12.07 7.49
N THR A 87 15.27 -11.50 6.34
CA THR A 87 14.59 -11.75 5.07
C THR A 87 15.62 -12.13 4.01
N SER A 88 15.18 -12.63 2.86
CA SER A 88 16.05 -12.92 1.71
C SER A 88 16.75 -11.66 1.16
N TYR A 89 16.29 -10.46 1.56
CA TYR A 89 16.83 -9.17 1.14
C TYR A 89 17.65 -8.46 2.21
N GLY A 90 17.84 -9.08 3.38
CA GLY A 90 18.69 -8.58 4.45
C GLY A 90 18.04 -8.61 5.83
N VAL A 91 18.75 -8.03 6.79
CA VAL A 91 18.30 -7.92 8.18
C VAL A 91 17.66 -6.56 8.39
N PHE A 92 16.46 -6.54 8.97
CA PHE A 92 15.70 -5.34 9.27
C PHE A 92 15.36 -5.28 10.76
N THR A 93 15.36 -4.08 11.36
CA THR A 93 14.65 -3.92 12.64
C THR A 93 13.15 -4.14 12.41
N ILE A 94 12.41 -4.60 13.41
CA ILE A 94 10.96 -4.77 13.25
C ILE A 94 10.29 -3.43 12.90
N ALA A 95 10.76 -2.33 13.49
CA ALA A 95 10.29 -0.99 13.13
C ALA A 95 10.52 -0.67 11.64
N GLY A 96 11.73 -0.95 11.13
CA GLY A 96 12.08 -0.78 9.72
C GLY A 96 11.26 -1.70 8.80
N ALA A 97 11.06 -2.96 9.21
CA ALA A 97 10.25 -3.95 8.52
C ALA A 97 8.77 -3.54 8.43
N ILE A 98 8.19 -3.01 9.50
CA ILE A 98 6.81 -2.50 9.50
C ILE A 98 6.68 -1.30 8.55
N SER A 99 7.63 -0.36 8.59
CA SER A 99 7.64 0.79 7.67
C SER A 99 7.76 0.35 6.21
N LEU A 100 8.68 -0.57 5.91
CA LEU A 100 8.86 -1.14 4.58
C LEU A 100 7.61 -1.87 4.11
N ARG A 101 6.99 -2.69 4.97
CA ARG A 101 5.73 -3.38 4.66
C ARG A 101 4.61 -2.40 4.31
N LYS A 102 4.45 -1.32 5.07
CA LYS A 102 3.43 -0.29 4.80
C LYS A 102 3.63 0.34 3.42
N ARG A 103 4.87 0.70 3.10
CA ARG A 103 5.24 1.21 1.76
C ARG A 103 4.91 0.19 0.66
N LEU A 104 5.32 -1.07 0.83
CA LEU A 104 5.05 -2.13 -0.14
C LEU A 104 3.57 -2.49 -0.29
N ARG A 105 2.71 -2.15 0.69
CA ARG A 105 1.25 -2.28 0.58
C ARG A 105 0.57 -1.07 -0.09
N GLY A 106 1.32 -0.03 -0.45
CA GLY A 106 0.77 1.18 -1.05
C GLY A 106 0.04 2.08 -0.05
N GLU A 107 0.29 1.93 1.26
CA GLU A 107 -0.24 2.86 2.27
C GLU A 107 0.40 4.26 2.15
N ASP A 108 1.57 4.36 1.50
CA ASP A 108 2.21 5.62 1.12
C ASP A 108 2.68 5.59 -0.34
N ILE A 109 1.79 6.01 -1.25
CA ILE A 109 2.02 6.00 -2.71
C ILE A 109 3.23 6.86 -3.10
N LYS A 110 3.59 7.89 -2.31
CA LYS A 110 4.67 8.82 -2.68
C LYS A 110 6.07 8.22 -2.56
N THR A 111 6.22 7.15 -1.77
CA THR A 111 7.53 6.55 -1.49
C THR A 111 7.71 5.14 -2.06
N ASP A 112 6.70 4.57 -2.73
CA ASP A 112 6.77 3.25 -3.37
C ASP A 112 7.45 3.34 -4.76
N PHE A 113 8.77 3.59 -4.75
CA PHE A 113 9.57 3.78 -5.97
C PHE A 113 9.58 2.55 -6.86
N GLU A 114 9.61 1.35 -6.28
CA GLU A 114 9.57 0.10 -7.02
C GLU A 114 8.25 -0.06 -7.79
N PHE A 115 7.12 0.32 -7.18
CA PHE A 115 5.84 0.35 -7.90
C PHE A 115 5.81 1.39 -9.00
N LEU A 116 6.27 2.61 -8.72
CA LEU A 116 6.31 3.69 -9.70
C LEU A 116 7.17 3.30 -10.91
N LEU A 117 8.36 2.73 -10.67
CA LEU A 117 9.24 2.25 -11.72
C LEU A 117 8.58 1.14 -12.55
N GLN A 118 7.98 0.14 -11.90
CA GLN A 118 7.24 -0.93 -12.59
C GLN A 118 6.11 -0.37 -13.46
N ASN A 119 5.32 0.56 -12.92
CA ASN A 119 4.18 1.14 -13.62
C ASN A 119 4.63 1.97 -14.83
N THR A 120 5.66 2.80 -14.69
CA THR A 120 6.23 3.56 -15.80
C THR A 120 6.77 2.62 -16.89
N MET A 121 7.59 1.63 -16.52
CA MET A 121 8.13 0.65 -17.47
C MET A 121 7.03 -0.14 -18.20
N SER A 122 5.98 -0.53 -17.47
CA SER A 122 4.82 -1.24 -18.04
C SER A 122 4.03 -0.36 -19.00
N ASN A 123 3.82 0.91 -18.65
CA ASN A 123 3.09 1.86 -19.49
C ASN A 123 3.88 2.22 -20.74
N GLU A 124 5.17 2.51 -20.63
CA GLU A 124 6.04 2.79 -21.79
C GLU A 124 6.05 1.60 -22.75
N ARG A 125 6.25 0.38 -22.22
CA ARG A 125 6.21 -0.83 -23.04
C ARG A 125 4.87 -1.01 -23.75
N LYS A 126 3.75 -0.80 -23.03
CA LYS A 126 2.40 -0.90 -23.60
C LYS A 126 2.20 0.11 -24.72
N VAL A 127 2.53 1.38 -24.48
CA VAL A 127 2.38 2.46 -25.47
C VAL A 127 3.24 2.20 -26.70
N CYS A 128 4.49 1.76 -26.53
CA CYS A 128 5.36 1.45 -27.66
C CYS A 128 4.87 0.24 -28.48
N LEU A 129 4.34 -0.80 -27.82
CA LEU A 129 3.74 -1.95 -28.51
C LEU A 129 2.49 -1.55 -29.29
N GLU A 130 1.57 -0.80 -28.68
CA GLU A 130 0.37 -0.29 -29.35
C GLU A 130 0.73 0.61 -30.54
N ALA A 131 1.73 1.48 -30.39
CA ALA A 131 2.20 2.35 -31.48
C ALA A 131 2.83 1.55 -32.63
N ALA A 132 3.62 0.51 -32.33
CA ALA A 132 4.19 -0.37 -33.34
C ALA A 132 3.10 -1.18 -34.06
N GLU A 133 2.13 -1.71 -33.32
CA GLU A 133 1.00 -2.47 -33.89
C GLU A 133 0.16 -1.60 -34.84
N VAL A 134 -0.18 -0.37 -34.44
CA VAL A 134 -0.94 0.56 -35.28
C VAL A 134 -0.17 0.91 -36.56
N LYS A 135 1.13 1.23 -36.46
CA LYS A 135 1.96 1.56 -37.63
C LYS A 135 2.12 0.35 -38.56
N ASN A 136 2.34 -0.83 -38.01
CA ASN A 136 2.50 -2.05 -38.80
C ASN A 136 1.18 -2.45 -39.48
N LYS A 137 0.04 -2.24 -38.81
CA LYS A 137 -1.28 -2.45 -39.43
C LYS A 137 -1.51 -1.48 -40.58
N GLN A 138 -1.24 -0.18 -40.41
CA GLN A 138 -1.35 0.81 -41.49
C GLN A 138 -0.41 0.48 -42.67
N LEU A 139 0.80 0.02 -42.37
CA LEU A 139 1.74 -0.43 -43.39
C LEU A 139 1.20 -1.63 -44.17
N GLN A 140 0.60 -2.61 -43.48
CA GLN A 140 -0.04 -3.76 -44.10
C GLN A 140 -1.24 -3.38 -44.95
N ASP A 141 -2.12 -2.51 -44.45
CA ASP A 141 -3.28 -2.01 -45.21
C ASP A 141 -2.81 -1.30 -46.51
N THR A 142 -1.77 -0.46 -46.41
CA THR A 142 -1.18 0.24 -47.56
C THR A 142 -0.52 -0.75 -48.54
N ALA A 143 0.16 -1.77 -48.02
CA ALA A 143 0.76 -2.82 -48.84
C ALA A 143 -0.29 -3.68 -49.56
N GLU A 144 -1.40 -4.00 -48.91
CA GLU A 144 -2.54 -4.69 -49.52
C GLU A 144 -3.18 -3.84 -50.62
N ASP A 145 -3.37 -2.54 -50.41
CA ASP A 145 -3.86 -1.63 -51.45
C ASP A 145 -2.91 -1.58 -52.67
N MET A 146 -1.59 -1.56 -52.43
CA MET A 146 -0.58 -1.63 -53.50
C MET A 146 -0.62 -2.97 -54.24
N ARG A 147 -0.76 -4.10 -53.51
CA ARG A 147 -0.92 -5.44 -54.11
C ARG A 147 -2.18 -5.53 -54.96
N LEU A 148 -3.31 -5.05 -54.46
CA LEU A 148 -4.59 -5.01 -55.17
C LEU A 148 -4.51 -4.15 -56.44
N SER A 149 -3.81 -3.02 -56.40
CA SER A 149 -3.59 -2.16 -57.56
C SER A 149 -2.75 -2.85 -58.66
N ILE A 150 -1.72 -3.60 -58.25
CA ILE A 150 -0.86 -4.37 -59.17
C ILE A 150 -1.64 -5.54 -59.77
N LEU A 151 -2.41 -6.27 -58.96
CA LEU A 151 -3.17 -7.46 -59.38
C LEU A 151 -4.47 -7.13 -60.13
N GLY A 152 -5.04 -5.95 -59.94
CA GLY A 152 -6.29 -5.49 -60.56
C GLY A 152 -6.14 -4.93 -61.98
N LYS A 153 -4.91 -4.72 -62.47
CA LYS A 153 -4.66 -4.37 -63.87
C LYS A 153 -4.66 -5.64 -64.72
N ASP A 154 -5.64 -5.77 -65.61
CA ASP A 154 -5.82 -6.85 -66.60
C ASP A 154 -4.55 -7.09 -67.44
N THR A 155 -3.60 -7.83 -66.88
CA THR A 155 -2.36 -8.23 -67.54
C THR A 155 -2.24 -9.74 -67.40
N LYS A 156 -2.24 -10.44 -68.54
CA LYS A 156 -2.18 -11.91 -68.65
C LYS A 156 -0.84 -12.51 -68.19
N VAL A 157 0.00 -11.74 -67.49
CA VAL A 157 1.28 -12.17 -66.95
C VAL A 157 1.34 -11.68 -65.50
N LYS A 158 1.30 -12.62 -64.55
CA LYS A 158 1.59 -12.35 -63.14
C LYS A 158 3.10 -12.12 -63.01
N ASP A 159 3.56 -10.89 -63.21
CA ASP A 159 4.95 -10.56 -62.93
C ASP A 159 5.19 -10.64 -61.41
N GLU A 160 6.15 -11.46 -60.97
CA GLU A 160 6.51 -11.63 -59.55
C GLU A 160 7.31 -10.43 -59.00
N LYS A 161 8.04 -9.74 -59.87
CA LYS A 161 8.94 -8.62 -59.49
C LYS A 161 8.22 -7.44 -58.79
N PRO A 162 7.04 -6.98 -59.24
CA PRO A 162 6.30 -5.92 -58.54
C PRO A 162 5.81 -6.32 -57.15
N LEU A 163 5.50 -7.60 -56.93
CA LEU A 163 5.09 -8.12 -55.63
C LEU A 163 6.28 -8.17 -54.65
N GLU A 164 7.45 -8.58 -55.13
CA GLU A 164 8.70 -8.55 -54.34
C GLU A 164 9.08 -7.14 -53.86
N VAL A 165 8.79 -6.11 -54.65
CA VAL A 165 9.03 -4.71 -54.26
C VAL A 165 8.10 -4.28 -53.12
N VAL A 166 6.85 -4.73 -53.12
CA VAL A 166 5.92 -4.48 -52.00
C VAL A 166 6.35 -5.25 -50.75
N ASP A 167 6.83 -6.47 -50.90
CA ASP A 167 7.35 -7.27 -49.77
C ASP A 167 8.63 -6.65 -49.18
N ALA A 168 9.53 -6.13 -50.02
CA ALA A 168 10.70 -5.37 -49.57
C ALA A 168 10.28 -4.07 -48.86
N TYR A 169 9.28 -3.35 -49.38
CA TYR A 169 8.73 -2.15 -48.76
C TYR A 169 8.15 -2.42 -47.38
N VAL A 170 7.37 -3.50 -47.21
CA VAL A 170 6.85 -3.89 -45.89
C VAL A 170 8.00 -4.22 -44.94
N ARG A 171 9.00 -4.98 -45.39
CA ARG A 171 10.15 -5.37 -44.57
C ARG A 171 10.97 -4.16 -44.11
N GLU A 172 11.21 -3.18 -44.97
CA GLU A 172 12.02 -2.00 -44.66
C GLU A 172 11.29 -0.98 -43.77
N ASN A 173 9.94 -0.96 -43.82
CA ASN A 173 9.12 0.00 -43.07
C ASN A 173 8.44 -0.60 -41.83
N THR A 174 8.62 -1.89 -41.56
CA THR A 174 8.08 -2.53 -40.34
C THR A 174 8.71 -1.89 -39.12
N THR A 175 7.85 -1.42 -38.21
CA THR A 175 8.28 -0.83 -36.94
C THR A 175 8.54 -1.94 -35.93
N GLU A 176 9.76 -1.98 -35.38
CA GLU A 176 10.17 -2.93 -34.35
C GLU A 176 10.28 -2.25 -32.98
N LEU A 177 10.01 -3.02 -31.92
CA LEU A 177 10.21 -2.57 -30.55
C LEU A 177 11.69 -2.72 -30.17
N VAL A 178 12.32 -1.62 -29.76
CA VAL A 178 13.68 -1.65 -29.21
C VAL A 178 13.60 -1.79 -27.69
N ASP A 179 13.92 -2.97 -27.17
CA ASP A 179 13.92 -3.28 -25.73
C ASP A 179 15.32 -3.71 -25.26
N PRO A 180 16.21 -2.76 -24.92
CA PRO A 180 17.59 -3.06 -24.55
C PRO A 180 17.73 -3.61 -23.12
N LEU A 181 16.68 -3.48 -22.29
CA LEU A 181 16.70 -3.87 -20.88
C LEU A 181 15.95 -5.17 -20.59
N ASP A 182 15.29 -5.74 -21.61
CA ASP A 182 14.31 -6.81 -21.45
C ASP A 182 13.28 -6.42 -20.37
N VAL A 183 12.63 -5.28 -20.62
CA VAL A 183 11.72 -4.58 -19.70
C VAL A 183 10.69 -5.55 -19.10
N LYS A 184 10.20 -6.50 -19.90
CA LYS A 184 9.25 -7.52 -19.44
C LYS A 184 9.83 -8.35 -18.29
N LYS A 185 11.01 -8.96 -18.49
CA LYS A 185 11.67 -9.76 -17.44
C LYS A 185 12.01 -8.91 -16.22
N LYS A 186 12.38 -7.65 -16.42
CA LYS A 186 12.70 -6.76 -15.30
C LYS A 186 11.47 -6.41 -14.46
N ILE A 187 10.33 -6.15 -15.09
CA ILE A 187 9.05 -5.95 -14.39
C ILE A 187 8.67 -7.21 -13.60
N GLU A 188 8.74 -8.39 -14.22
CA GLU A 188 8.43 -9.67 -13.56
C GLU A 188 9.35 -9.91 -12.35
N SER A 189 10.65 -9.71 -12.51
CA SER A 189 11.64 -9.85 -11.42
C SER A 189 11.40 -8.86 -10.28
N LEU A 190 11.05 -7.60 -10.58
CA LEU A 190 10.72 -6.60 -9.55
C LEU A 190 9.42 -6.94 -8.81
N LYS A 191 8.44 -7.50 -9.52
CA LYS A 191 7.17 -7.95 -8.94
C LYS A 191 7.37 -9.15 -8.03
N GLU A 192 8.08 -10.17 -8.51
CA GLU A 192 8.41 -11.36 -7.71
C GLU A 192 9.18 -10.96 -6.45
N LYS A 193 10.22 -10.12 -6.59
CA LYS A 193 10.96 -9.59 -5.46
C LYS A 193 10.06 -8.89 -4.43
N ARG A 194 9.12 -8.07 -4.89
CA ARG A 194 8.15 -7.38 -4.02
C ARG A 194 7.26 -8.38 -3.28
N ASP A 195 6.68 -9.33 -4.00
CA ASP A 195 5.70 -10.27 -3.45
C ASP A 195 6.36 -11.23 -2.45
N THR A 196 7.57 -11.71 -2.75
CA THR A 196 8.38 -12.53 -1.84
C THR A 196 8.74 -11.75 -0.58
N LEU A 197 9.30 -10.54 -0.72
CA LEU A 197 9.67 -9.70 0.42
C LEU A 197 8.45 -9.36 1.29
N LEU A 198 7.31 -9.02 0.69
CA LEU A 198 6.10 -8.71 1.43
C LEU A 198 5.61 -9.91 2.26
N THR A 199 5.64 -11.10 1.67
CA THR A 199 5.23 -12.35 2.33
C THR A 199 6.17 -12.70 3.49
N GLU A 200 7.49 -12.56 3.29
CA GLU A 200 8.49 -12.76 4.33
C GLU A 200 8.32 -11.76 5.48
N LEU A 201 8.15 -10.46 5.18
CA LEU A 201 7.91 -9.43 6.19
C LEU A 201 6.65 -9.75 7.02
N ASP A 202 5.54 -10.11 6.38
CA ASP A 202 4.30 -10.44 7.09
C ASP A 202 4.46 -11.65 8.02
N THR A 203 5.17 -12.68 7.55
CA THR A 203 5.40 -13.90 8.32
C THR A 203 6.32 -13.63 9.49
N GLN A 204 7.47 -13.00 9.24
CA GLN A 204 8.49 -12.76 10.26
C GLN A 204 8.04 -11.76 11.32
N ILE A 205 7.33 -10.70 10.94
CA ILE A 205 6.74 -9.76 11.91
C ILE A 205 5.72 -10.50 12.80
N LYS A 206 4.87 -11.36 12.21
CA LYS A 206 3.88 -12.11 12.98
C LYS A 206 4.53 -13.10 13.95
N VAL A 207 5.54 -13.83 13.51
CA VAL A 207 6.32 -14.76 14.36
C VAL A 207 7.01 -13.98 15.47
N SER A 208 7.69 -12.88 15.15
CA SER A 208 8.38 -12.07 16.15
C SER A 208 7.42 -11.52 17.20
N ASN A 209 6.23 -11.06 16.80
CA ASN A 209 5.23 -10.58 17.76
C ASN A 209 4.72 -11.69 18.68
N ALA A 210 4.63 -12.93 18.17
CA ALA A 210 4.16 -14.08 18.93
C ALA A 210 5.20 -14.65 19.90
N THR A 211 6.49 -14.39 19.68
CA THR A 211 7.60 -14.92 20.48
C THR A 211 8.27 -13.89 21.38
N THR A 212 8.01 -12.60 21.15
CA THR A 212 8.64 -11.51 21.90
C THR A 212 7.78 -11.07 23.09
N PHE A 213 8.45 -10.83 24.22
CA PHE A 213 7.83 -10.27 25.42
C PHE A 213 8.24 -8.80 25.59
N ILE A 214 7.32 -8.00 26.13
CA ILE A 214 7.57 -6.63 26.57
C ILE A 214 7.27 -6.49 28.06
N GLU A 215 7.89 -5.49 28.67
CA GLU A 215 7.66 -5.10 30.06
C GLU A 215 6.97 -3.73 30.07
N VAL A 216 5.85 -3.65 30.78
CA VAL A 216 4.97 -2.48 30.89
C VAL A 216 4.79 -2.08 32.35
#